data_AF-A0A442HRF8-F1
#
_entry.id   AF-A0A442HRF8-F1
#
_cell.length_a   1.000
_cell.length_b   1.000
_cell.length_c   1.000
_cell.angle_alpha   90.00
_cell.angle_beta   90.00
_cell.angle_gamma   90.00
#
_symmetry.space_group_name_H-M   'P 1'
#
loop_
_entity.id
_entity.type
_entity.pdbx_description
1 polymer ?
#
loop_
_entity_poly.entity_id
_entity_poly.type
_entity_poly.pdbx_seq_one_letter_code
_entity_poly.pdbx_strand_id
1 'polypeptide(L)'
;MGPSSNRIGGRALATRLAGPGGYYNIGNAIGLCVGLALQVQQVVPGADESLPASLHAAHSYFAGSWSAVALTVATAIFFRSGEEYHRALAKRPPDVASMRRGDFLSGIGAVALGMSLLLMGDPLLAATSGLLHAAGKFGSALKTGPRGTEPIRPKIAHLFRKAVLISRFPAVLVALIEIAKALGSPAADVLHSTAMPATLLVCCLLWAWADILLLDPKLNASAAETASLHVRD
;
A
#
# COMPACT_ATOMS: atom_id res chain seq x y z
N MET A 1 4.21 -18.19 -36.81
CA MET A 1 4.03 -17.08 -35.85
C MET A 1 4.21 -17.64 -34.45
N GLY A 2 5.31 -17.28 -33.79
CA GLY A 2 5.92 -18.12 -32.75
C GLY A 2 5.48 -17.83 -31.29
N PRO A 3 5.55 -18.83 -30.40
CA PRO A 3 5.27 -18.74 -28.96
C PRO A 3 6.34 -17.96 -28.14
N SER A 4 7.08 -17.05 -28.78
CA SER A 4 8.15 -16.25 -28.16
C SER A 4 7.64 -14.93 -27.56
N SER A 5 6.62 -14.29 -28.16
CA SER A 5 6.10 -12.99 -27.70
C SER A 5 5.44 -13.07 -26.31
N ASN A 6 4.63 -14.11 -26.05
CA ASN A 6 4.00 -14.33 -24.74
C ASN A 6 5.01 -14.58 -23.61
N ARG A 7 6.17 -15.18 -23.91
CA ARG A 7 7.22 -15.42 -22.90
C ARG A 7 7.97 -14.16 -22.51
N ILE A 8 8.13 -13.21 -23.43
CA ILE A 8 8.78 -11.91 -23.17
C ILE A 8 7.85 -11.03 -22.33
N GLY A 9 6.56 -10.97 -22.67
CA GLY A 9 5.56 -10.24 -21.89
C GLY A 9 5.39 -10.78 -20.47
N GLY A 10 5.31 -12.11 -20.33
CA GLY A 10 5.18 -12.75 -19.01
C GLY A 10 6.40 -12.56 -18.11
N ARG A 11 7.62 -12.62 -18.67
CA ARG A 11 8.85 -12.34 -17.92
C ARG A 11 8.97 -10.87 -17.51
N ALA A 12 8.66 -9.93 -18.41
CA ALA A 12 8.69 -8.51 -18.10
C ALA A 12 7.67 -8.13 -17.01
N LEU A 13 6.48 -8.72 -17.06
CA LEU A 13 5.48 -8.56 -16.01
C LEU A 13 5.95 -9.18 -14.68
N ALA A 14 6.48 -10.41 -14.70
CA ALA A 14 7.00 -11.06 -13.50
C ALA A 14 8.14 -10.24 -12.85
N THR A 15 9.01 -9.61 -13.64
CA THR A 15 10.07 -8.72 -13.14
C THR A 15 9.50 -7.45 -12.52
N ARG A 16 8.40 -6.89 -13.07
CA ARG A 16 7.72 -5.72 -12.48
C ARG A 16 7.01 -6.03 -11.17
N LEU A 17 6.44 -7.23 -11.07
CA LEU A 17 5.72 -7.69 -9.89
C LEU A 17 6.64 -8.24 -8.80
N ALA A 18 7.92 -8.45 -9.11
CA ALA A 18 8.89 -8.94 -8.15
C ALA A 18 9.39 -7.82 -7.21
N GLY A 19 9.57 -8.19 -5.93
CA GLY A 19 10.14 -7.32 -4.90
C GLY A 19 9.13 -6.37 -4.24
N PRO A 20 9.58 -5.56 -3.28
CA PRO A 20 8.71 -4.74 -2.43
C PRO A 20 7.71 -3.87 -3.19
N GLY A 21 8.18 -3.13 -4.20
CA GLY A 21 7.32 -2.26 -5.01
C GLY A 21 6.21 -3.01 -5.74
N GLY A 22 6.52 -4.20 -6.26
CA GLY A 22 5.56 -5.08 -6.92
C GLY A 22 4.48 -5.57 -5.96
N TYR A 23 4.86 -6.09 -4.78
CA TYR A 23 3.92 -6.54 -3.77
C TYR A 23 3.01 -5.41 -3.25
N TYR A 24 3.55 -4.19 -3.05
CA TYR A 24 2.72 -3.03 -2.71
C TYR A 24 1.66 -2.76 -3.77
N ASN A 25 2.07 -2.68 -5.03
CA ASN A 25 1.18 -2.34 -6.14
C ASN A 25 0.16 -3.44 -6.45
N ILE A 26 0.52 -4.72 -6.28
CA ILE A 26 -0.44 -5.82 -6.37
C ILE A 26 -1.53 -5.67 -5.29
N GLY A 27 -1.14 -5.42 -4.03
CA GLY A 27 -2.11 -5.19 -2.96
C GLY A 27 -3.02 -4.00 -3.26
N ASN A 28 -2.47 -2.87 -3.71
CA ASN A 28 -3.26 -1.70 -4.09
C ASN A 28 -4.24 -2.00 -5.24
N ALA A 29 -3.80 -2.75 -6.26
CA ALA A 29 -4.63 -3.13 -7.40
C ALA A 29 -5.77 -4.07 -6.99
N ILE A 30 -5.49 -5.06 -6.13
CA ILE A 30 -6.53 -5.95 -5.59
C ILE A 30 -7.57 -5.14 -4.82
N GLY A 31 -7.15 -4.28 -3.89
CA GLY A 31 -8.06 -3.44 -3.10
C GLY A 31 -8.91 -2.52 -3.97
N LEU A 32 -8.31 -1.90 -4.99
CA LEU A 32 -9.00 -1.05 -5.95
C LEU A 32 -10.05 -1.83 -6.75
N CYS A 33 -9.65 -2.94 -7.36
CA CYS A 33 -10.52 -3.73 -8.23
C CYS A 33 -11.70 -4.35 -7.46
N VAL A 34 -11.45 -4.92 -6.28
CA VAL A 34 -12.52 -5.53 -5.48
C VAL A 34 -13.44 -4.46 -4.91
N GLY A 35 -12.90 -3.36 -4.40
CA GLY A 35 -13.73 -2.26 -3.88
C GLY A 35 -14.65 -1.68 -4.96
N LEU A 36 -14.13 -1.44 -6.17
CA LEU A 36 -14.94 -0.96 -7.28
C LEU A 36 -15.99 -2.00 -7.70
N ALA A 37 -15.61 -3.28 -7.79
CA ALA A 37 -16.54 -4.36 -8.13
C ALA A 37 -17.71 -4.46 -7.15
N LEU A 38 -17.43 -4.31 -5.85
CA LEU A 38 -18.46 -4.28 -4.82
C LEU A 38 -19.33 -3.03 -4.93
N GLN A 39 -18.77 -1.86 -5.23
CA GLN A 39 -19.57 -0.65 -5.45
C GLN A 39 -20.53 -0.80 -6.65
N VAL A 40 -20.08 -1.45 -7.72
CA VAL A 40 -20.93 -1.76 -8.89
C VAL A 40 -22.09 -2.69 -8.51
N GLN A 41 -21.87 -3.67 -7.64
CA GLN A 41 -22.94 -4.57 -7.17
C GLN A 41 -24.00 -3.86 -6.31
N GLN A 42 -23.65 -2.75 -5.68
CA GLN A 42 -24.58 -1.97 -4.83
C GLN A 42 -25.46 -1.00 -5.63
N VAL A 43 -25.23 -0.84 -6.94
CA VAL A 43 -26.07 0.07 -7.75
C VAL A 43 -27.44 -0.57 -8.00
N VAL A 44 -28.48 0.07 -7.46
CA VAL A 44 -29.87 -0.31 -7.70
C VAL A 44 -30.31 0.19 -9.08
N PRO A 45 -30.76 -0.69 -10.00
CA PRO A 45 -31.29 -0.26 -11.30
C PRO A 45 -32.53 0.63 -11.13
N GLY A 46 -32.52 1.84 -11.71
CA GLY A 46 -33.67 2.75 -11.73
C GLY A 46 -33.64 3.90 -10.72
N ALA A 47 -32.57 4.05 -9.93
CA ALA A 47 -32.35 5.23 -9.08
C ALA A 47 -31.55 6.31 -9.86
N ASP A 48 -32.18 7.47 -10.10
CA ASP A 48 -31.68 8.67 -10.80
C ASP A 48 -31.14 8.48 -12.24
N GLU A 49 -31.90 8.99 -13.22
CA GLU A 49 -31.58 8.94 -14.66
C GLU A 49 -30.39 9.83 -15.12
N SER A 50 -29.67 10.46 -14.19
CA SER A 50 -28.65 11.47 -14.55
C SER A 50 -27.32 10.87 -15.05
N LEU A 51 -26.98 9.63 -14.65
CA LEU A 51 -25.76 8.94 -15.05
C LEU A 51 -26.04 7.45 -15.36
N PRO A 52 -25.32 6.84 -16.33
CA PRO A 52 -25.29 5.39 -16.47
C PRO A 52 -24.86 4.73 -15.15
N ALA A 53 -25.47 3.59 -14.80
CA ALA A 53 -25.23 2.85 -13.55
C ALA A 53 -23.73 2.60 -13.25
N SER A 54 -22.95 2.29 -14.29
CA SER A 54 -21.49 2.09 -14.17
C SER A 54 -20.74 3.37 -13.80
N LEU A 55 -21.16 4.52 -14.34
CA LEU A 55 -20.56 5.81 -14.04
C LEU A 55 -20.98 6.30 -12.65
N HIS A 56 -22.22 6.02 -12.23
CA HIS A 56 -22.66 6.26 -10.87
C HIS A 56 -21.85 5.44 -9.86
N ALA A 57 -21.64 4.13 -10.12
CA ALA A 57 -20.78 3.29 -9.28
C ALA A 57 -19.36 3.84 -9.16
N ALA A 58 -18.76 4.22 -10.30
CA ALA A 58 -17.42 4.78 -10.34
C ALA A 58 -17.34 6.11 -9.57
N HIS A 59 -18.29 7.02 -9.79
CA HIS A 59 -18.36 8.28 -9.05
C HIS A 59 -18.48 8.02 -7.55
N SER A 60 -19.41 7.17 -7.13
CA SER A 60 -19.62 6.84 -5.72
C SER A 60 -18.36 6.24 -5.07
N TYR A 61 -17.66 5.36 -5.79
CA TYR A 61 -16.42 4.74 -5.31
C TYR A 61 -15.25 5.72 -5.16
N PHE A 62 -15.06 6.61 -6.14
CA PHE A 62 -13.89 7.50 -6.19
C PHE A 62 -14.11 8.86 -5.50
N ALA A 63 -15.34 9.37 -5.53
CA ALA A 63 -15.64 10.75 -5.17
C ALA A 63 -17.00 10.96 -4.51
N GLY A 64 -17.75 9.89 -4.21
CA GLY A 64 -19.10 9.98 -3.63
C GLY A 64 -19.15 10.62 -2.24
N SER A 65 -18.01 10.68 -1.55
CA SER A 65 -17.87 11.29 -0.23
C SER A 65 -16.44 11.79 -0.03
N TRP A 66 -16.22 12.62 1.01
CA TRP A 66 -14.87 13.03 1.40
C TRP A 66 -13.98 11.86 1.82
N SER A 67 -14.55 10.79 2.40
CA SER A 67 -13.80 9.58 2.71
C SER A 67 -13.37 8.85 1.44
N ALA A 68 -14.25 8.73 0.44
CA ALA A 68 -13.93 8.13 -0.86
C ALA A 68 -12.83 8.91 -1.59
N VAL A 69 -12.88 10.24 -1.58
CA VAL A 69 -11.81 11.09 -2.15
C VAL A 69 -10.49 10.87 -1.43
N ALA A 70 -10.49 10.89 -0.08
CA ALA A 70 -9.29 10.68 0.71
C ALA A 70 -8.67 9.28 0.44
N LEU A 71 -9.49 8.23 0.35
CA LEU A 71 -9.04 6.88 0.03
C LEU A 71 -8.50 6.76 -1.40
N THR A 72 -9.12 7.45 -2.36
CA THR A 72 -8.67 7.50 -3.75
C THR A 72 -7.30 8.16 -3.86
N VAL A 73 -7.13 9.30 -3.20
CA VAL A 73 -5.84 10.00 -3.11
C VAL A 73 -4.79 9.12 -2.44
N ALA A 74 -5.13 8.48 -1.31
CA ALA A 74 -4.23 7.55 -0.63
C ALA A 74 -3.77 6.42 -1.57
N THR A 75 -4.72 5.78 -2.26
CA THR A 75 -4.45 4.70 -3.21
C THR A 75 -3.54 5.15 -4.35
N ALA A 76 -3.79 6.30 -4.95
CA ALA A 76 -2.95 6.86 -6.02
C ALA A 76 -1.51 7.13 -5.54
N ILE A 77 -1.37 7.68 -4.33
CA ILE A 77 -0.05 7.92 -3.72
C ILE A 77 0.66 6.60 -3.42
N PHE A 78 -0.04 5.58 -2.92
CA PHE A 78 0.55 4.27 -2.66
C PHE A 78 1.02 3.58 -3.94
N PHE A 79 0.30 3.70 -5.05
CA PHE A 79 0.78 3.21 -6.35
C PHE A 79 2.07 3.91 -6.77
N ARG A 80 2.12 5.24 -6.63
CA ARG A 80 3.32 6.01 -6.95
C ARG A 80 4.48 5.64 -6.06
N SER A 81 4.24 5.46 -4.75
CA SER A 81 5.23 5.01 -3.79
C SER A 81 5.78 3.62 -4.13
N GLY A 82 4.91 2.66 -4.50
CA GLY A 82 5.32 1.32 -4.91
C GLY A 82 6.23 1.34 -6.14
N GLU A 83 5.92 2.22 -7.09
CA GLU A 83 6.75 2.44 -8.28
C GLU A 83 8.12 3.05 -7.94
N GLU A 84 8.21 3.99 -6.99
CA GLU A 84 9.50 4.50 -6.52
C GLU A 84 10.36 3.39 -5.90
N TYR A 85 9.78 2.49 -5.10
CA TYR A 85 10.51 1.33 -4.58
C TYR A 85 10.95 0.38 -5.69
N HIS A 86 10.09 0.12 -6.68
CA HIS A 86 10.42 -0.74 -7.81
C HIS A 86 11.62 -0.17 -8.59
N ARG A 87 11.56 1.12 -8.96
CA ARG A 87 12.65 1.81 -9.66
C ARG A 87 13.94 1.84 -8.85
N ALA A 88 13.84 2.07 -7.55
CA ALA A 88 14.99 2.11 -6.67
C ALA A 88 15.75 0.78 -6.62
N LEU A 89 15.01 -0.33 -6.55
CA LEU A 89 15.56 -1.68 -6.42
C LEU A 89 15.90 -2.35 -7.75
N ALA A 90 15.46 -1.78 -8.87
CA ALA A 90 15.89 -2.19 -10.20
C ALA A 90 17.36 -1.85 -10.49
N LYS A 91 17.93 -0.87 -9.76
CA LYS A 91 19.34 -0.47 -9.88
C LYS A 91 20.24 -1.32 -8.99
N ARG A 92 21.48 -1.55 -9.44
CA ARG A 92 22.53 -2.20 -8.65
C ARG A 92 23.77 -1.29 -8.61
N PRO A 93 24.15 -0.79 -7.42
CA PRO A 93 23.45 -0.92 -6.13
C PRO A 93 22.10 -0.14 -6.10
N PRO A 94 21.21 -0.42 -5.11
CA PRO A 94 19.91 0.26 -5.00
C PRO A 94 20.01 1.77 -4.82
N ASP A 95 19.08 2.51 -5.44
CA ASP A 95 19.03 3.97 -5.36
C ASP A 95 18.31 4.46 -4.10
N VAL A 96 19.10 4.90 -3.13
CA VAL A 96 18.66 5.36 -1.81
C VAL A 96 17.73 6.58 -1.89
N ALA A 97 17.97 7.50 -2.83
CA ALA A 97 17.15 8.70 -2.94
C ALA A 97 15.73 8.35 -3.40
N SER A 98 15.60 7.44 -4.36
CA SER A 98 14.31 6.93 -4.81
C SER A 98 13.60 6.13 -3.71
N MET A 99 14.32 5.32 -2.93
CA MET A 99 13.73 4.63 -1.76
C MET A 99 13.14 5.62 -0.74
N ARG A 100 13.84 6.74 -0.46
CA ARG A 100 13.36 7.77 0.46
C ARG A 100 12.14 8.50 -0.07
N ARG A 101 12.07 8.76 -1.38
CA ARG A 101 10.87 9.32 -2.01
C ARG A 101 9.70 8.36 -1.87
N GLY A 102 9.92 7.06 -2.05
CA GLY A 102 8.95 6.01 -1.73
C GLY A 102 8.47 6.09 -0.29
N ASP A 103 9.40 6.09 0.68
CA ASP A 103 9.07 6.21 2.10
C ASP A 103 8.26 7.50 2.39
N PHE A 104 8.66 8.65 1.84
CA PHE A 104 7.97 9.92 2.04
C PHE A 104 6.56 9.94 1.45
N LEU A 105 6.42 9.51 0.19
CA LEU A 105 5.12 9.42 -0.48
C LEU A 105 4.19 8.45 0.27
N SER A 106 4.69 7.28 0.67
CA SER A 106 3.91 6.35 1.48
C SER A 106 3.44 6.95 2.81
N GLY A 107 4.25 7.84 3.42
CA GLY A 107 3.84 8.58 4.60
C GLY A 107 2.66 9.51 4.34
N ILE A 108 2.70 10.28 3.24
CA ILE A 108 1.59 11.14 2.82
C ILE A 108 0.34 10.29 2.51
N GLY A 109 0.51 9.18 1.79
CA GLY A 109 -0.58 8.25 1.49
C GLY A 109 -1.23 7.69 2.76
N ALA A 110 -0.43 7.40 3.79
CA ALA A 110 -0.94 6.95 5.08
C ALA A 110 -1.69 8.03 5.86
N VAL A 111 -1.30 9.30 5.76
CA VAL A 111 -2.10 10.41 6.31
C VAL A 111 -3.46 10.48 5.61
N ALA A 112 -3.50 10.42 4.28
CA ALA A 112 -4.75 10.41 3.52
C ALA A 112 -5.63 9.19 3.85
N LEU A 113 -5.02 8.01 4.01
CA LEU A 113 -5.70 6.80 4.47
C LEU A 113 -6.29 6.99 5.88
N GLY A 114 -5.52 7.54 6.81
CA GLY A 114 -5.98 7.83 8.17
C GLY A 114 -7.17 8.79 8.18
N MET A 115 -7.14 9.83 7.34
CA MET A 115 -8.27 10.75 7.18
C MET A 115 -9.52 10.03 6.63
N SER A 116 -9.36 9.18 5.62
CA SER A 116 -10.46 8.36 5.12
C SER A 116 -11.08 7.50 6.23
N LEU A 117 -10.24 6.81 7.01
CA LEU A 117 -10.70 5.93 8.09
C LEU A 117 -11.40 6.70 9.21
N LEU A 118 -10.91 7.89 9.58
CA LEU A 118 -11.61 8.78 10.53
C LEU A 118 -12.98 9.19 10.01
N LEU A 119 -13.07 9.58 8.74
CA LEU A 119 -14.33 9.96 8.11
C LEU A 119 -15.30 8.78 7.97
N MET A 120 -14.78 7.55 7.92
CA MET A 120 -15.56 6.31 7.95
C MET A 120 -15.93 5.87 9.39
N GLY A 121 -15.49 6.59 10.42
CA GLY A 121 -15.80 6.28 11.81
C GLY A 121 -14.93 5.19 12.43
N ASP A 122 -13.76 4.88 11.87
CA ASP A 122 -12.82 3.90 12.40
C ASP A 122 -11.53 4.57 12.95
N PRO A 123 -11.59 5.10 14.19
CA PRO A 123 -10.46 5.81 14.79
C PRO A 123 -9.29 4.89 15.12
N LEU A 124 -9.54 3.60 15.39
CA LEU A 124 -8.49 2.64 15.72
C LEU A 124 -7.64 2.33 14.49
N LEU A 125 -8.26 2.05 13.35
CA LEU A 125 -7.53 1.86 12.10
C LEU A 125 -6.91 3.17 11.63
N ALA A 126 -7.55 4.32 11.84
CA ALA A 126 -6.94 5.60 11.52
C ALA A 126 -5.66 5.87 12.33
N ALA A 127 -5.66 5.58 13.64
CA ALA A 127 -4.49 5.74 14.48
C ALA A 127 -3.35 4.78 14.09
N THR A 128 -3.70 3.56 13.69
CA THR A 128 -2.71 2.50 13.43
C THR A 128 -2.28 2.48 11.97
N SER A 129 -3.20 2.23 11.04
CA SER A 129 -2.93 2.18 9.60
C SER A 129 -2.68 3.54 8.97
N GLY A 130 -3.14 4.62 9.61
CA GLY A 130 -2.84 6.00 9.21
C GLY A 130 -1.65 6.59 9.95
N LEU A 131 -1.85 7.00 11.20
CA LEU A 131 -0.88 7.80 11.95
C LEU A 131 0.42 7.03 12.26
N LEU A 132 0.34 5.83 12.85
CA LEU A 132 1.53 5.04 13.17
C LEU A 132 2.29 4.63 11.92
N HIS A 133 1.58 4.27 10.85
CA HIS A 133 2.18 4.00 9.55
C HIS A 133 2.90 5.22 8.97
N ALA A 134 2.25 6.39 8.98
CA ALA A 134 2.83 7.64 8.52
C ALA A 134 4.10 8.00 9.31
N ALA A 135 4.05 7.87 10.65
CA ALA A 135 5.21 8.11 11.51
C ALA A 135 6.38 7.18 11.16
N GLY A 136 6.12 5.89 10.94
CA GLY A 136 7.15 4.93 10.52
C GLY A 136 7.74 5.23 9.14
N LYS A 137 6.91 5.66 8.18
CA LYS A 137 7.33 6.00 6.82
C LYS A 137 8.11 7.33 6.76
N PHE A 138 7.63 8.38 7.41
CA PHE A 138 8.37 9.65 7.52
C PHE A 138 9.68 9.48 8.29
N GLY A 139 9.68 8.75 9.41
CA GLY A 139 10.90 8.43 10.14
C GLY A 139 11.92 7.65 9.31
N SER A 140 11.45 6.81 8.38
CA SER A 140 12.30 6.09 7.42
C SER A 140 12.85 6.99 6.31
N ALA A 141 12.06 7.96 5.84
CA ALA A 141 12.44 8.93 4.81
C ALA A 141 13.46 9.96 5.31
N LEU A 142 13.38 10.34 6.59
CA LEU A 142 14.28 11.31 7.25
C LEU A 142 15.70 10.78 7.53
N LYS A 143 16.05 9.58 7.06
CA LYS A 143 17.44 9.10 7.00
C LYS A 143 18.29 10.18 6.30
N THR A 144 19.14 10.90 7.04
CA THR A 144 20.24 11.78 6.61
C THR A 144 19.96 12.86 5.53
N GLY A 145 20.08 14.13 5.92
CA GLY A 145 19.94 15.27 5.01
C GLY A 145 20.98 15.30 3.87
N PRO A 146 20.81 16.21 2.88
CA PRO A 146 21.67 16.34 1.68
C PRO A 146 23.17 16.57 1.95
N ARG A 147 23.57 16.74 3.21
CA ARG A 147 24.92 17.15 3.64
C ARG A 147 25.55 16.27 4.72
N GLY A 148 24.98 15.09 5.02
CA GLY A 148 25.67 14.08 5.85
C GLY A 148 26.00 14.46 7.30
N THR A 149 25.49 15.57 7.85
CA THR A 149 26.01 16.09 9.12
C THR A 149 25.38 15.54 10.39
N GLU A 150 24.22 14.87 10.40
CA GLU A 150 23.77 14.14 11.60
C GLU A 150 23.01 12.84 11.32
N PRO A 151 23.40 11.70 11.94
CA PRO A 151 22.80 10.40 11.69
C PRO A 151 21.71 10.10 12.72
N ILE A 152 20.47 9.90 12.26
CA ILE A 152 19.58 8.97 12.97
C ILE A 152 20.32 7.63 13.02
N ARG A 153 20.65 7.16 14.23
CA ARG A 153 21.39 5.90 14.42
C ARG A 153 20.70 4.78 13.62
N PRO A 154 21.46 3.88 12.95
CA PRO A 154 20.88 2.81 12.12
C PRO A 154 19.86 1.94 12.86
N LYS A 155 19.99 1.82 14.19
CA LYS A 155 19.02 1.16 15.07
C LYS A 155 17.64 1.84 15.09
N ILE A 156 17.57 3.17 15.08
CA ILE A 156 16.32 3.95 15.13
C ILE A 156 15.58 3.86 13.79
N ALA A 157 16.30 3.92 12.67
CA ALA A 157 15.70 3.70 11.35
C ALA A 157 15.07 2.31 11.20
N HIS A 158 15.69 1.29 11.82
CA HIS A 158 15.12 -0.06 11.85
C HIS A 158 13.86 -0.14 12.74
N LEU A 159 13.78 0.66 13.81
CA LEU A 159 12.56 0.79 14.62
C LEU A 159 11.41 1.41 13.82
N PHE A 160 11.66 2.46 13.03
CA PHE A 160 10.62 3.06 12.18
C PHE A 160 10.07 2.08 11.14
N ARG A 161 10.93 1.29 10.48
CA ARG A 161 10.48 0.25 9.55
C ARG A 161 9.71 -0.89 10.25
N LYS A 162 10.10 -1.25 11.49
CA LYS A 162 9.34 -2.19 12.32
C LYS A 162 7.98 -1.62 12.73
N ALA A 163 7.90 -0.33 13.05
CA ALA A 163 6.64 0.33 13.39
C ALA A 163 5.63 0.25 12.24
N VAL A 164 6.08 0.41 10.99
CA VAL A 164 5.25 0.20 9.79
C VAL A 164 4.67 -1.21 9.73
N LEU A 165 5.48 -2.24 10.04
CA LEU A 165 5.00 -3.62 10.06
C LEU A 165 3.99 -3.85 11.18
N ILE A 166 4.28 -3.33 12.39
CA ILE A 166 3.39 -3.41 13.56
C ILE A 166 2.06 -2.72 13.27
N SER A 167 2.07 -1.63 12.50
CA SER A 167 0.87 -0.86 12.16
C SER A 167 -0.18 -1.67 11.40
N ARG A 168 0.19 -2.83 10.82
CA ARG A 168 -0.72 -3.72 10.09
C ARG A 168 -1.45 -4.71 10.97
N PHE A 169 -0.94 -4.99 12.17
CA PHE A 169 -1.51 -5.99 13.07
C PHE A 169 -2.98 -5.71 13.41
N PRO A 170 -3.38 -4.47 13.75
CA PRO A 170 -4.79 -4.16 14.01
C PRO A 170 -5.70 -4.40 12.81
N ALA A 171 -5.27 -4.04 11.60
CA ALA A 171 -6.03 -4.27 10.37
C ALA A 171 -6.21 -5.76 10.06
N VAL A 172 -5.16 -6.57 10.26
CA VAL A 172 -5.23 -8.04 10.14
C VAL A 172 -6.20 -8.62 11.16
N LEU A 173 -6.15 -8.17 12.40
CA LEU A 173 -7.04 -8.65 13.45
C LEU A 173 -8.51 -8.31 13.15
N VAL A 174 -8.80 -7.06 12.73
CA VAL A 174 -10.15 -6.65 12.30
C VAL A 174 -10.64 -7.54 11.16
N ALA A 175 -9.82 -7.75 10.13
CA ALA A 175 -10.19 -8.60 9.00
C ALA A 175 -10.52 -10.04 9.43
N LEU A 176 -9.71 -10.64 10.31
CA LEU A 176 -9.94 -11.99 10.83
C LEU A 176 -11.23 -12.07 11.66
N ILE A 177 -11.49 -11.07 12.50
CA ILE A 177 -12.72 -10.99 13.30
C ILE A 177 -13.94 -10.91 12.40
N GLU A 178 -13.92 -10.06 11.38
CA GLU A 178 -15.06 -9.91 10.45
C GLU A 178 -15.29 -11.18 9.60
N ILE A 179 -14.23 -11.87 9.18
CA ILE A 179 -14.35 -13.19 8.53
C ILE A 179 -14.99 -14.20 9.49
N ALA A 180 -14.54 -14.27 10.74
CA ALA A 180 -15.08 -15.20 11.73
C ALA A 180 -16.57 -14.93 12.01
N LYS A 181 -16.96 -13.65 12.12
CA LYS A 181 -18.36 -13.25 12.27
C LYS A 181 -19.21 -13.66 11.07
N ALA A 182 -18.71 -13.44 9.84
CA ALA A 182 -19.42 -13.81 8.62
C ALA A 182 -19.61 -15.33 8.50
N LEU A 183 -18.59 -16.12 8.87
CA LEU A 183 -18.68 -17.59 8.88
C LEU A 183 -19.60 -18.16 9.97
N GLY A 184 -19.70 -17.47 11.12
CA GLY A 184 -20.60 -17.86 12.21
C GLY A 184 -22.05 -17.40 12.03
N SER A 185 -22.32 -16.56 11.02
CA SER A 185 -23.66 -16.05 10.74
C SER A 185 -24.48 -17.08 9.94
N PRO A 186 -25.76 -17.31 10.30
CA PRO A 186 -26.66 -18.17 9.52
C PRO A 186 -27.12 -17.52 8.20
N ALA A 187 -26.56 -16.39 7.81
CA ALA A 187 -26.92 -15.67 6.59
C ALA A 187 -26.56 -16.45 5.32
N ALA A 188 -27.44 -16.40 4.33
CA ALA A 188 -27.30 -17.15 3.08
C ALA A 188 -26.15 -16.66 2.18
N ASP A 189 -25.60 -15.46 2.42
CA ASP A 189 -24.56 -14.85 1.57
C ASP A 189 -23.24 -14.61 2.33
N VAL A 190 -22.59 -15.72 2.69
CA VAL A 190 -21.25 -15.74 3.30
C VAL A 190 -20.20 -15.14 2.35
N LEU A 191 -20.37 -15.30 1.04
CA LEU A 191 -19.39 -14.81 0.06
C LEU A 191 -19.36 -13.28 0.01
N HIS A 192 -20.52 -12.63 -0.09
CA HIS A 192 -20.59 -11.17 -0.10
C HIS A 192 -20.11 -10.57 1.22
N SER A 193 -20.50 -11.18 2.35
CA SER A 193 -20.11 -10.70 3.70
C SER A 193 -18.64 -10.92 4.03
N THR A 194 -17.94 -11.86 3.38
CA THR A 194 -16.50 -12.10 3.56
C THR A 194 -15.61 -11.37 2.56
N ALA A 195 -16.14 -10.86 1.44
CA ALA A 195 -15.35 -10.31 0.34
C ALA A 195 -14.43 -9.15 0.78
N MET A 196 -14.98 -8.14 1.46
CA MET A 196 -14.21 -6.99 1.96
C MET A 196 -13.13 -7.39 2.99
N PRO A 197 -13.45 -8.11 4.08
CA PRO A 197 -12.44 -8.45 5.07
C PRO A 197 -11.40 -9.45 4.53
N ALA A 198 -11.76 -10.38 3.65
CA ALA A 198 -10.80 -11.25 2.97
C ALA A 198 -9.85 -10.45 2.08
N THR A 199 -10.37 -9.46 1.34
CA THR A 199 -9.56 -8.55 0.52
C THR A 199 -8.60 -7.75 1.37
N LEU A 200 -9.07 -7.17 2.48
CA LEU A 200 -8.24 -6.43 3.42
C LEU A 200 -7.12 -7.31 3.97
N LEU A 201 -7.42 -8.55 4.35
CA LEU A 201 -6.44 -9.52 4.84
C LEU A 201 -5.36 -9.80 3.79
N VAL A 202 -5.76 -10.14 2.56
CA VAL A 202 -4.82 -10.40 1.45
C VAL A 202 -3.93 -9.18 1.19
N CYS A 203 -4.51 -7.99 1.11
CA CYS A 203 -3.75 -6.75 0.91
C CYS A 203 -2.74 -6.54 2.06
N CYS A 204 -3.19 -6.70 3.30
CA CYS A 204 -2.34 -6.54 4.48
C CYS A 204 -1.17 -7.54 4.50
N LEU A 205 -1.38 -8.78 4.08
CA LEU A 205 -0.31 -9.79 3.97
C LEU A 205 0.69 -9.44 2.87
N LEU A 206 0.23 -9.01 1.69
CA LEU A 206 1.11 -8.58 0.59
C LEU A 206 1.96 -7.38 1.00
N TRP A 207 1.33 -6.39 1.63
CA TRP A 207 2.02 -5.19 2.06
C TRP A 207 2.98 -5.46 3.24
N ALA A 208 2.61 -6.34 4.17
CA ALA A 208 3.50 -6.79 5.25
C ALA A 208 4.72 -7.51 4.68
N TRP A 209 4.52 -8.36 3.68
CA TRP A 209 5.62 -9.04 2.99
C TRP A 209 6.56 -8.04 2.31
N ALA A 210 6.02 -7.01 1.64
CA ALA A 210 6.82 -5.93 1.08
C ALA A 210 7.66 -5.21 2.15
N ASP A 211 7.09 -4.93 3.33
CA ASP A 211 7.81 -4.32 4.45
C ASP A 211 8.93 -5.21 4.98
N ILE A 212 8.70 -6.53 5.09
CA ILE A 212 9.73 -7.51 5.50
C ILE A 212 10.90 -7.50 4.51
N LEU A 213 10.62 -7.48 3.21
CA LEU A 213 11.68 -7.41 2.20
C LEU A 213 12.50 -6.12 2.32
N LEU A 214 11.88 -4.98 2.67
CA LEU A 214 12.59 -3.72 2.92
C LEU A 214 13.41 -3.72 4.23
N LEU A 215 13.21 -4.69 5.11
CA LEU A 215 14.02 -4.90 6.31
C LEU A 215 15.29 -5.71 6.05
N ASP A 216 15.47 -6.30 4.85
CA ASP A 216 16.62 -7.16 4.53
C ASP A 216 17.95 -6.42 4.77
N PRO A 217 18.84 -6.95 5.63
CA PRO A 217 20.16 -6.37 5.89
C PRO A 217 21.02 -6.20 4.63
N LYS A 218 20.90 -7.09 3.64
CA LYS A 218 21.70 -7.05 2.41
C LYS A 218 21.34 -5.85 1.54
N LEU A 219 20.05 -5.55 1.40
CA LEU A 219 19.59 -4.34 0.70
C LEU A 219 20.06 -3.07 1.40
N ASN A 220 20.07 -3.08 2.74
CA ASN A 220 20.52 -1.95 3.54
C ASN A 220 22.05 -1.75 3.50
N ALA A 221 22.83 -2.84 3.38
CA ALA A 221 24.29 -2.80 3.28
C ALA A 221 24.75 -2.23 1.93
N SER A 222 24.21 -2.74 0.81
CA SER A 222 24.55 -2.24 -0.54
C SER A 222 24.15 -0.78 -0.75
N ALA A 223 23.03 -0.36 -0.16
CA ALA A 223 22.59 1.04 -0.16
C ALA A 223 23.56 1.97 0.60
N ALA A 224 24.12 1.52 1.73
CA ALA A 224 25.05 2.31 2.53
C ALA A 224 26.41 2.50 1.84
N GLU A 225 26.89 1.47 1.14
CA GLU A 225 28.15 1.50 0.37
C GLU A 225 28.09 2.46 -0.83
N THR A 226 26.91 2.62 -1.44
CA THR A 226 26.72 3.57 -2.55
C THR A 226 26.73 5.01 -2.08
N ALA A 227 26.10 5.27 -0.93
CA ALA A 227 26.02 6.60 -0.36
C ALA A 227 27.39 7.12 0.11
N SER A 228 28.32 6.25 0.49
CA SER A 228 29.69 6.65 0.86
C SER A 228 30.59 6.93 -0.35
N LEU A 229 30.33 6.30 -1.50
CA LEU A 229 31.09 6.54 -2.74
C LEU A 229 30.78 7.92 -3.33
N HIS A 230 29.51 8.33 -3.35
CA HIS A 230 29.11 9.66 -3.86
C HIS A 230 29.51 10.85 -2.97
N VAL A 231 30.09 10.59 -1.80
CA VAL A 231 30.61 11.63 -0.88
C VAL A 231 32.11 11.87 -1.10
N ARG A 232 32.79 11.01 -1.87
CA ARG A 232 34.23 11.07 -2.12
C ARG A 232 34.62 11.75 -3.44
N ASP A 233 33.64 12.08 -4.26
CA ASP A 233 33.78 12.83 -5.52
C ASP A 233 33.27 14.27 -5.34
#